data_AF-A0A6M3KVP4-F1
#
_entry.id   AF-A0A6M3KVP4-F1
#
_cell.length_a   1.000
_cell.length_b   1.000
_cell.length_c   1.000
_cell.angle_alpha   90.00
_cell.angle_beta   90.00
_cell.angle_gamma   90.00
#
_symmetry.space_group_name_H-M   'P 1'
#
loop_
_entity.id
_entity.type
_entity.pdbx_description
1 polymer ?
#
loop_
_entity_poly.entity_id
_entity_poly.type
_entity_poly.pdbx_seq_one_letter_code
_entity_poly.pdbx_strand_id
1 'polypeptide(L)' 'HSTDSFYEPLLNNHDEVLGQCPPEKVRESMAMIKECIEISHVVEGKELIIPTEFKTGPSWGKLEEIKC' A
#
# COMPACT_ATOMS: atom_id res chain seq x y z
N HIS A 1 -18.56 14.63 3.51
CA HIS A 1 -17.99 13.60 4.39
C HIS A 1 -16.51 13.47 4.04
N SER A 2 -15.63 14.20 4.74
CA SER A 2 -14.18 14.10 4.49
C SER A 2 -13.65 12.85 5.16
N THR A 3 -13.55 11.76 4.40
CA THR A 3 -12.65 10.66 4.71
C THR A 3 -11.24 11.14 4.41
N ASP A 4 -10.64 11.89 5.33
CA ASP A 4 -9.26 12.34 5.21
C ASP A 4 -8.33 11.12 5.39
N SER A 5 -8.14 10.36 4.31
CA SER A 5 -7.04 9.40 4.19
C SER A 5 -5.74 10.17 4.32
N PHE A 6 -4.85 9.76 5.22
CA PHE A 6 -3.51 10.33 5.33
C PHE A 6 -2.63 10.01 4.11
N TYR A 7 -3.10 9.13 3.21
CA TYR A 7 -2.44 8.72 1.99
C TYR A 7 -3.15 9.29 0.76
N GLU A 8 -2.39 10.01 -0.07
CA GLU A 8 -2.80 10.53 -1.36
C GLU A 8 -2.14 9.71 -2.48
N PRO A 9 -2.92 9.01 -3.33
CA PRO A 9 -2.38 8.29 -4.47
C PRO A 9 -1.90 9.28 -5.55
N LEU A 10 -0.69 9.05 -6.08
CA LEU A 10 -0.07 9.91 -7.09
C LEU A 10 0.02 9.22 -8.46
N LEU A 11 0.34 7.93 -8.46
CA LEU A 11 0.54 7.15 -9.68
C LEU A 11 0.10 5.71 -9.45
N ASN A 12 -0.57 5.14 -10.45
CA ASN A 12 -0.80 3.71 -10.58
C ASN A 12 -0.04 3.24 -11.83
N ASN A 13 0.93 2.35 -11.63
CA ASN A 13 1.74 1.76 -12.69
C ASN A 13 1.49 0.25 -12.77
N HIS A 14 0.22 -0.12 -12.96
CA HIS A 14 -0.24 -1.52 -13.04
C HIS A 14 -0.11 -2.26 -11.70
N ASP A 15 1.01 -2.91 -11.44
CA ASP A 15 1.28 -3.71 -10.24
C ASP A 15 1.76 -2.87 -9.05
N GLU A 16 2.18 -1.63 -9.29
CA GLU A 16 2.63 -0.71 -8.26
C GLU A 16 1.73 0.54 -8.14
N VAL A 17 1.42 0.93 -6.89
CA VAL A 17 0.75 2.20 -6.58
C VAL A 17 1.68 3.06 -5.75
N LEU A 18 2.00 4.25 -6.26
CA LEU A 18 2.80 5.26 -5.57
C LEU A 18 1.87 6.31 -4.96
N GLY A 19 2.14 6.69 -3.72
CA GLY A 19 1.43 7.77 -3.06
C GLY A 19 2.31 8.49 -2.05
N GLN A 20 1.74 9.52 -1.45
CA GLN A 20 2.39 10.35 -0.44
C GLN A 20 1.54 10.43 0.82
N CYS A 21 2.19 10.51 1.97
CA CYS A 21 1.56 10.73 3.27
C CYS A 21 2.51 11.50 4.18
N PRO A 22 2.00 12.12 5.27
CA PRO A 22 2.87 12.66 6.31
C PRO A 22 3.83 11.60 6.85
N PRO A 23 5.12 11.91 7.12
CA PRO A 23 6.10 10.93 7.59
C PRO A 23 5.67 10.14 8.83
N GLU A 24 4.97 10.80 9.75
CA GLU A 24 4.42 10.20 10.97
C GLU A 24 3.25 9.23 10.72
N LYS A 25 2.67 9.25 9.52
CA LYS A 25 1.53 8.42 9.10
C LYS A 25 1.89 7.25 8.19
N VAL A 26 3.18 7.05 7.88
CA VAL A 26 3.64 5.96 6.99
C VAL A 26 3.14 4.59 7.46
N ARG A 27 3.34 4.24 8.74
CA ARG A 27 2.92 2.92 9.27
C ARG A 27 1.41 2.72 9.27
N GLU A 28 0.64 3.74 9.65
CA GLU A 28 -0.83 3.69 9.63
C GLU A 28 -1.34 3.53 8.20
N SER A 29 -0.73 4.25 7.26
CA SER A 29 -1.09 4.18 5.84
C SER A 29 -0.79 2.79 5.26
N MET A 30 0.37 2.21 5.58
CA MET A 30 0.72 0.85 5.16
C MET A 30 -0.26 -0.20 5.69
N ALA A 31 -0.65 -0.11 6.98
CA ALA A 31 -1.62 -1.02 7.57
C ALA A 31 -2.99 -0.93 6.87
N MET A 32 -3.48 0.28 6.66
CA MET A 32 -4.75 0.53 5.95
C MET A 32 -4.71 -0.01 4.51
N ILE A 33 -3.63 0.24 3.78
CA ILE A 33 -3.46 -0.24 2.40
C ILE A 33 -3.43 -1.78 2.37
N LYS A 34 -2.70 -2.39 3.31
CA LYS A 34 -2.61 -3.86 3.43
C LYS A 34 -3.99 -4.48 3.66
N GLU A 35 -4.79 -3.92 4.58
CA GLU A 35 -6.17 -4.37 4.83
C GLU A 35 -7.08 -4.24 3.60
N CYS A 36 -6.83 -3.24 2.74
CA CYS A 36 -7.63 -3.01 1.55
C CYS A 36 -7.22 -3.89 0.36
N ILE A 37 -5.94 -4.22 0.22
CA ILE A 37 -5.40 -4.94 -0.95
C ILE A 37 -5.28 -6.44 -0.71
N GLU A 38 -4.89 -6.88 0.49
CA GLU A 38 -4.69 -8.31 0.80
C GLU A 38 -6.02 -9.02 1.12
N ILE A 39 -6.98 -8.92 0.20
CA ILE A 39 -8.26 -9.61 0.31
C ILE A 39 -8.14 -11.06 -0.18
N SER A 40 -8.92 -11.95 0.43
CA SER A 40 -9.00 -13.35 0.02
C SER A 40 -9.74 -13.51 -1.30
N HIS A 41 -9.11 -14.22 -2.23
CA HIS A 41 -9.68 -14.59 -3.52
C HIS A 41 -9.85 -16.11 -3.60
N VAL A 42 -10.98 -16.56 -4.13
CA VAL A 42 -11.19 -17.98 -4.43
C VAL A 42 -10.82 -18.24 -5.89
N VAL A 43 -9.77 -19.02 -6.11
CA VAL A 43 -9.31 -19.43 -7.44
C VAL A 43 -9.30 -20.95 -7.50
N GLU A 44 -10.10 -21.53 -8.39
CA GLU A 44 -10.24 -23.00 -8.51
C GLU A 44 -10.61 -23.70 -7.18
N GLY A 45 -11.42 -23.03 -6.35
CA GLY A 45 -11.83 -23.55 -5.04
C GLY A 45 -10.75 -23.49 -3.96
N LYS A 46 -9.60 -22.88 -4.24
CA LYS A 46 -8.53 -22.60 -3.26
C LYS A 46 -8.55 -21.13 -2.88
N GLU A 47 -8.28 -20.87 -1.61
CA GLU A 47 -8.07 -19.52 -1.09
C GLU A 47 -6.67 -19.04 -1.48
N LEU A 48 -6.61 -17.87 -2.10
CA LEU A 48 -5.41 -17.17 -2.52
C LEU A 48 -5.43 -15.75 -1.94
N ILE A 49 -4.39 -15.40 -1.21
CA ILE A 49 -4.14 -14.02 -0.77
C ILE A 49 -2.90 -13.53 -1.51
N ILE A 50 -3.03 -12.40 -2.20
CA ILE A 50 -1.90 -11.77 -2.90
C ILE A 50 -1.16 -10.91 -1.86
N PRO A 51 0.12 -11.19 -1.56
CA PRO A 51 0.86 -10.40 -0.59
C PRO A 51 1.19 -9.02 -1.15
N THR A 52 1.20 -8.01 -0.29
CA THR A 52 1.58 -6.64 -0.63
C THR A 52 2.95 -6.31 -0.07
N GLU A 53 3.84 -5.82 -0.92
CA GLU A 53 5.15 -5.31 -0.55
C GLU A 53 5.14 -3.79 -0.48
N PHE A 54 5.92 -3.21 0.44
CA PHE A 54 5.99 -1.77 0.62
C PHE A 54 7.42 -1.25 0.48
N LYS A 55 7.55 -0.12 -0.19
CA LYS A 55 8.76 0.69 -0.21
C LYS A 55 8.44 2.11 0.27
N THR A 56 9.31 2.73 1.05
CA THR A 56 9.12 4.11 1.53
C THR A 56 10.42 4.89 1.52
N GLY A 57 10.31 6.22 1.44
CA GLY A 57 11.44 7.12 1.41
C GLY A 57 11.04 8.57 1.14
N PRO A 58 11.97 9.51 1.26
CA PRO A 58 11.70 10.94 1.08
C PRO A 58 11.44 11.34 -0.38
N SER A 59 11.72 10.45 -1.34
CA SER A 59 11.53 10.67 -2.77
C SER A 59 11.50 9.34 -3.52
N TRP A 60 10.88 9.31 -4.70
CA TRP A 60 10.80 8.11 -5.54
C TRP A 60 12.17 7.46 -5.84
N GLY A 61 13.21 8.25 -6.09
CA GLY A 61 14.57 7.73 -6.33
C GLY A 61 15.32 7.23 -5.09
N LYS A 62 14.70 7.26 -3.90
CA LYS A 62 15.29 6.91 -2.59
C LYS A 62 14.35 6.04 -1.76
N LEU A 63 13.55 5.21 -2.42
CA LEU A 63 12.66 4.26 -1.74
C LEU A 63 13.46 3.04 -1.26
N GLU A 64 13.18 2.60 -0.05
CA GLU A 64 13.75 1.40 0.55
C GLU A 64 12.64 0.39 0.87
N GLU A 65 12.89 -0.89 0.63
CA GLU A 65 11.97 -1.96 0.98
C GLU A 65 11.77 -2.06 2.50
N ILE A 66 10.50 -2.20 2.92
CA ILE A 66 10.15 -2.50 4.29
C ILE A 66 9.78 -3.97 4.42
N LYS A 67 10.49 -4.66 5.31
CA LYS A 67 10.09 -6.00 5.77
C LYS A 67 8.89 -5.86 6.70
N CYS A 68 7.72 -6.29 6.21
CA CYS A 68 6.44 -6.25 6.90
C CYS A 68 6.15 -7.55 7.65
#